data_AF-U5Q4B9-F1
#
_entry.id   AF-U5Q4B9-F1
#
_cell.length_a   1.000
_cell.length_b   1.000
_cell.length_c   1.000
_cell.angle_alpha   90.00
_cell.angle_beta   90.00
_cell.angle_gamma   90.00
#
_symmetry.space_group_name_H-M   'P 1'
#
loop_
_entity.id
_entity.type
_entity.pdbx_description
1 polymer ?
#
loop_
_entity_poly.entity_id
_entity_poly.type
_entity_poly.pdbx_seq_one_letter_code
_entity_poly.pdbx_strand_id
1 'polypeptide(L)'
;MIDEHYFLPNSRGEVKNMLSGPWKTEIEKICSIISAWKGISPPKGFEALFSGISSSFELTFAAYIKEDGQKMTLSGPSITFSINNPSDVFGMSVVDGIYIKPVENGYFHGFPKFSASRYETVVLTKLDAPLFVPVTREEYLKAMIARALKEYPESEKLTDTKVSKEIEEMERVYRQLLEVDKAAAEEVKKGIEEMKKELKNMVTKDEDYYPALLKKELDKMDEQERRLPAYYSLSAIDDKISVSGLVRVNDNKNADTLVKVNPALVNILGQTKSTRLLTIHFQQEPGEKGFRLADSKIRELMNNELIWRKIYESIK
;
A
#
# COMPACT_ATOMS: atom_id res chain seq x y z
N MET A 1 -10.13 -35.79 -4.56
CA MET A 1 -8.87 -36.47 -4.16
C MET A 1 -8.48 -35.92 -2.81
N ILE A 2 -7.90 -36.79 -1.99
CA ILE A 2 -7.90 -36.84 -0.53
C ILE A 2 -7.37 -35.54 0.11
N ASP A 3 -8.13 -34.90 1.01
CA ASP A 3 -7.54 -34.03 2.03
C ASP A 3 -6.74 -34.95 2.96
N GLU A 4 -5.45 -35.15 2.69
CA GLU A 4 -4.56 -36.08 3.41
C GLU A 4 -4.17 -35.59 4.82
N HIS A 5 -4.80 -34.53 5.30
CA HIS A 5 -4.49 -33.93 6.59
C HIS A 5 -5.45 -34.41 7.68
N TYR A 6 -4.92 -35.14 8.67
CA TYR A 6 -5.67 -35.51 9.86
C TYR A 6 -5.49 -34.45 10.95
N PHE A 7 -6.54 -33.68 11.25
CA PHE A 7 -6.52 -32.70 12.34
C PHE A 7 -6.29 -33.37 13.72
N LEU A 8 -5.47 -32.75 14.57
CA LEU A 8 -5.07 -33.27 15.88
C LEU A 8 -5.61 -32.40 17.05
N PRO A 9 -6.94 -32.34 17.29
CA PRO A 9 -7.58 -31.41 18.23
C PRO A 9 -7.12 -31.55 19.69
N ASN A 10 -6.70 -32.75 20.09
CA ASN A 10 -6.32 -33.06 21.46
C ASN A 10 -4.82 -32.91 21.73
N SER A 11 -4.03 -32.54 20.71
CA SER A 11 -2.61 -32.28 20.90
C SER A 11 -2.41 -31.12 21.86
N ARG A 12 -1.53 -31.30 22.85
CA ARG A 12 -1.04 -30.17 23.64
C ARG A 12 -0.33 -29.19 22.70
N GLY A 13 -0.76 -27.93 22.76
CA GLY A 13 -0.14 -26.85 22.01
C GLY A 13 0.80 -26.00 22.83
N GLU A 14 1.42 -25.08 22.11
CA GLU A 14 2.45 -24.19 22.60
C GLU A 14 2.14 -22.74 22.21
N VAL A 15 2.64 -21.81 23.02
CA VAL A 15 2.71 -20.40 22.67
C VAL A 15 4.15 -20.10 22.31
N LYS A 16 4.41 -19.70 21.07
CA LYS A 16 5.75 -19.45 20.55
C LYS A 16 5.94 -17.96 20.28
N ASN A 17 7.11 -17.44 20.65
CA ASN A 17 7.48 -16.05 20.39
C ASN A 17 8.73 -16.03 19.49
N MET A 18 8.56 -15.58 18.26
CA MET A 18 9.60 -15.37 17.24
C MET A 18 9.71 -13.87 16.95
N LEU A 19 10.16 -13.12 17.96
CA LEU A 19 10.19 -11.65 17.94
C LEU A 19 11.63 -11.14 17.83
N SER A 20 11.83 -10.17 16.94
CA SER A 20 13.13 -9.54 16.71
C SER A 20 13.00 -8.04 16.38
N GLY A 21 14.11 -7.31 16.50
CA GLY A 21 14.19 -5.90 16.11
C GLY A 21 13.94 -4.90 17.24
N PRO A 22 13.93 -3.59 16.91
CA PRO A 22 13.97 -2.49 17.88
C PRO A 22 12.75 -2.38 18.79
N TRP A 23 11.59 -2.90 18.39
CA TRP A 23 10.35 -2.84 19.19
C TRP A 23 10.08 -4.11 19.99
N LYS A 24 11.01 -5.08 20.02
CA LYS A 24 10.82 -6.38 20.66
C LYS A 24 10.21 -6.27 22.07
N THR A 25 10.74 -5.41 22.93
CA THR A 25 10.25 -5.23 24.30
C THR A 25 8.81 -4.72 24.37
N GLU A 26 8.41 -3.83 23.47
CA GLU A 26 7.03 -3.32 23.43
C GLU A 26 6.07 -4.38 22.87
N ILE A 27 6.51 -5.13 21.85
CA ILE A 27 5.74 -6.26 21.30
C ILE A 27 5.54 -7.34 22.36
N GLU A 28 6.60 -7.72 23.09
CA GLU A 28 6.54 -8.73 24.16
C GLU A 28 5.54 -8.37 25.27
N LYS A 29 5.33 -7.09 25.57
CA LYS A 29 4.29 -6.65 26.52
C LYS A 29 2.90 -6.99 26.01
N ILE A 30 2.61 -6.70 24.74
CA ILE A 30 1.32 -7.01 24.12
C ILE A 30 1.13 -8.52 24.02
N CYS A 31 2.16 -9.25 23.56
CA CYS A 31 2.13 -10.72 23.50
C CYS A 31 1.91 -11.34 24.88
N SER A 32 2.50 -10.80 25.94
CA SER A 32 2.32 -11.29 27.32
C SER A 32 0.87 -11.12 27.81
N ILE A 33 0.22 -10.00 27.47
CA ILE A 33 -1.20 -9.77 27.80
C ILE A 33 -2.09 -10.83 27.13
N ILE A 34 -1.85 -11.11 25.84
CA ILE A 34 -2.62 -12.11 25.09
C ILE A 34 -2.30 -13.52 25.60
N SER A 35 -1.02 -13.84 25.82
CA SER A 35 -0.57 -15.17 26.28
C SER A 35 -1.08 -15.53 27.68
N ALA A 36 -1.36 -14.53 28.53
CA ALA A 36 -1.98 -14.74 29.83
C ALA A 36 -3.48 -15.12 29.74
N TRP A 37 -4.08 -15.08 28.56
CA TRP A 37 -5.46 -15.48 28.35
C TRP A 37 -5.63 -17.00 28.50
N LYS A 38 -6.49 -17.41 29.44
CA LYS A 38 -6.81 -18.82 29.69
C LYS A 38 -7.30 -19.58 28.46
N GLY A 39 -7.85 -18.91 27.45
CA GLY A 39 -8.33 -19.55 26.22
C GLY A 39 -7.21 -20.17 25.37
N ILE A 40 -5.96 -19.75 25.56
CA ILE A 40 -4.79 -20.22 24.80
C ILE A 40 -3.63 -20.65 25.71
N SER A 41 -3.87 -20.82 27.02
CA SER A 41 -2.85 -21.16 28.01
C SER A 41 -3.24 -22.38 28.88
N PRO A 42 -2.80 -23.60 28.52
CA PRO A 42 -2.13 -23.97 27.26
C PRO A 42 -3.14 -24.10 26.10
N PRO A 43 -2.71 -23.87 24.85
CA PRO A 43 -3.58 -24.11 23.71
C PRO A 43 -3.72 -25.62 23.47
N LYS A 44 -4.82 -26.02 22.83
CA LYS A 44 -5.11 -27.43 22.51
C LYS A 44 -5.51 -27.52 21.05
N GLY A 45 -4.86 -28.40 20.31
CA GLY A 45 -5.11 -28.62 18.88
C GLY A 45 -4.49 -27.59 17.93
N PHE A 46 -3.80 -26.59 18.45
CA PHE A 46 -3.11 -25.55 17.67
C PHE A 46 -1.92 -25.00 18.47
N GLU A 47 -1.03 -24.29 17.79
CA GLU A 47 -0.08 -23.36 18.41
C GLU A 47 -0.49 -21.91 18.19
N ALA A 48 -0.23 -21.07 19.18
CA ALA A 48 -0.32 -19.63 19.05
C ALA A 48 1.09 -19.10 18.77
N LEU A 49 1.33 -18.65 17.55
CA LEU A 49 2.61 -18.13 17.10
C LEU A 49 2.56 -16.61 17.06
N PHE A 50 3.41 -15.97 17.86
CA PHE A 50 3.74 -14.56 17.70
C PHE A 50 5.01 -14.44 16.85
N SER A 51 4.90 -13.88 15.66
CA SER A 51 6.04 -13.62 14.77
C SER A 51 6.12 -12.12 14.48
N GLY A 52 7.31 -11.54 14.45
CA GLY A 52 7.40 -10.11 14.21
C GLY A 52 8.81 -9.60 13.99
N ILE A 53 8.90 -8.61 13.12
CA ILE A 53 10.13 -7.87 12.85
C ILE A 53 9.84 -6.38 12.95
N SER A 54 10.82 -5.63 13.44
CA SER A 54 10.74 -4.17 13.46
C SER A 54 9.52 -3.69 14.23
N SER A 55 8.60 -2.94 13.61
CA SER A 55 7.42 -2.33 14.25
C SER A 55 6.13 -3.09 13.97
N SER A 56 6.17 -4.26 13.33
CA SER A 56 4.97 -5.06 13.03
C SER A 56 5.14 -6.49 13.53
N PHE A 57 4.04 -7.07 13.99
CA PHE A 57 4.00 -8.46 14.41
C PHE A 57 2.62 -9.07 14.15
N GLU A 58 2.58 -10.39 14.08
CA GLU A 58 1.42 -11.18 13.78
C GLU A 58 1.20 -12.21 14.89
N LEU A 59 -0.05 -12.44 15.25
CA LEU A 59 -0.50 -13.58 16.02
C LEU A 59 -1.23 -14.54 15.07
N THR A 60 -0.69 -15.74 14.89
CA THR A 60 -1.29 -16.79 14.06
C THR A 60 -1.70 -17.97 14.92
N PHE A 61 -2.91 -18.49 14.72
CA PHE A 61 -3.37 -19.74 15.31
C PHE A 61 -3.16 -20.89 14.32
N ALA A 62 -2.01 -21.56 14.38
CA ALA A 62 -1.67 -22.63 13.45
C ALA A 62 -2.15 -23.99 13.97
N ALA A 63 -3.03 -24.65 13.21
CA ALA A 63 -3.65 -25.91 13.60
C ALA A 63 -2.66 -27.08 13.48
N TYR A 64 -2.68 -27.99 14.44
CA TYR A 64 -1.90 -29.23 14.31
C TYR A 64 -2.61 -30.23 13.42
N ILE A 65 -1.90 -30.67 12.39
CA ILE A 65 -2.34 -31.73 11.48
C ILE A 65 -1.31 -32.85 11.48
N LYS A 66 -1.74 -34.02 11.00
CA LYS A 66 -0.87 -35.16 10.72
C LYS A 66 -0.92 -35.43 9.22
N GLU A 67 0.25 -35.41 8.61
CA GLU A 67 0.49 -35.68 7.19
C GLU A 67 1.69 -36.63 7.12
N ASP A 68 1.62 -37.68 6.31
CA ASP A 68 2.66 -38.72 6.20
C ASP A 68 3.16 -39.29 7.54
N GLY A 69 2.25 -39.40 8.52
CA GLY A 69 2.60 -39.90 9.84
C GLY A 69 3.24 -38.88 10.78
N GLN A 70 3.64 -37.70 10.29
CA GLN A 70 4.32 -36.66 11.05
C GLN A 70 3.35 -35.57 11.52
N LYS A 71 3.59 -35.02 12.71
CA LYS A 71 2.85 -33.86 13.23
C LYS A 71 3.45 -32.59 12.60
N MET A 72 2.61 -31.80 11.96
CA MET A 72 2.98 -30.49 11.42
C MET A 72 1.91 -29.45 11.72
N THR A 73 2.16 -28.22 11.31
CA THR A 73 1.27 -27.08 11.52
C THR A 73 0.81 -26.55 10.17
N LEU A 74 -0.49 -26.37 10.01
CA LEU A 74 -1.05 -25.59 8.91
C LEU A 74 -1.39 -24.19 9.41
N SER A 75 -1.03 -23.16 8.65
CA SER A 75 -1.39 -21.78 8.98
C SER A 75 -2.90 -21.65 9.12
N GLY A 76 -3.32 -20.79 10.03
CA GLY A 76 -4.73 -20.52 10.31
C GLY A 76 -4.99 -19.02 10.38
N PRO A 77 -6.11 -18.61 10.98
CA PRO A 77 -6.48 -17.20 11.04
C PRO A 77 -5.45 -16.41 11.86
N SER A 78 -5.26 -15.14 11.50
CA SER A 78 -4.25 -14.30 12.11
C SER A 78 -4.73 -12.88 12.43
N ILE A 79 -3.99 -12.25 13.35
CA ILE A 79 -4.15 -10.84 13.70
C ILE A 79 -2.80 -10.16 13.47
N THR A 80 -2.76 -9.17 12.59
CA THR A 80 -1.58 -8.34 12.37
C THR A 80 -1.68 -7.07 13.21
N PHE A 81 -0.55 -6.66 13.76
CA PHE A 81 -0.40 -5.48 14.60
C PHE A 81 0.73 -4.61 14.04
N SER A 82 0.56 -3.29 14.07
CA SER A 82 1.68 -2.36 13.83
C SER A 82 1.77 -1.31 14.93
N ILE A 83 2.99 -1.12 15.44
CA ILE A 83 3.34 -0.15 16.49
C ILE A 83 3.81 1.14 15.83
N ASN A 84 3.20 2.26 16.22
CA ASN A 84 3.61 3.62 15.83
C ASN A 84 3.74 3.81 14.31
N ASN A 85 2.95 3.07 13.52
CA ASN A 85 2.91 3.17 12.07
C ASN A 85 1.55 3.72 11.62
N PRO A 86 1.39 5.04 11.53
CA PRO A 86 0.10 5.64 11.14
C PRO A 86 -0.26 5.39 9.68
N SER A 87 0.72 5.10 8.82
CA SER A 87 0.50 4.76 7.41
C SER A 87 -0.27 3.45 7.24
N ASP A 88 -0.29 2.60 8.25
CA ASP A 88 -0.93 1.28 8.23
C ASP A 88 -2.47 1.35 8.23
N VAL A 89 -3.04 2.52 8.57
CA VAL A 89 -4.49 2.78 8.50
C VAL A 89 -4.96 3.04 7.06
N PHE A 90 -4.02 3.38 6.17
CA PHE A 90 -4.34 3.73 4.80
C PHE A 90 -4.30 2.49 3.91
N GLY A 91 -5.08 2.55 2.82
CA GLY A 91 -5.06 1.57 1.75
C GLY A 91 -3.98 1.89 0.72
N MET A 92 -4.26 1.57 -0.53
CA MET A 92 -3.37 1.94 -1.63
C MET A 92 -3.31 3.47 -1.77
N SER A 93 -2.10 4.00 -1.96
CA SER A 93 -1.90 5.41 -2.28
C SER A 93 -2.37 5.71 -3.70
N VAL A 94 -2.89 6.92 -3.90
CA VAL A 94 -3.15 7.47 -5.24
C VAL A 94 -1.83 7.92 -5.87
N VAL A 95 -1.00 8.57 -5.07
CA VAL A 95 0.39 8.94 -5.36
C VAL A 95 1.18 8.93 -4.06
N ASP A 96 2.50 8.75 -4.11
CA ASP A 96 3.37 8.57 -2.94
C ASP A 96 3.02 9.53 -1.78
N GLY A 97 2.61 8.94 -0.65
CA GLY A 97 2.23 9.67 0.57
C GLY A 97 0.85 10.33 0.58
N ILE A 98 0.06 10.16 -0.47
CA ILE A 98 -1.30 10.71 -0.62
C ILE A 98 -2.29 9.59 -0.90
N TYR A 99 -3.34 9.54 -0.10
CA TYR A 99 -4.28 8.44 -0.02
C TYR A 99 -5.72 8.93 -0.16
N ILE A 100 -6.60 8.05 -0.62
CA ILE A 100 -8.04 8.22 -0.38
C ILE A 100 -8.27 8.11 1.12
N LYS A 101 -9.05 9.05 1.68
CA LYS A 101 -9.37 9.07 3.10
C LYS A 101 -10.08 7.77 3.52
N PRO A 102 -9.54 7.03 4.50
CA PRO A 102 -10.24 5.87 5.05
C PRO A 102 -11.61 6.26 5.62
N VAL A 103 -12.60 5.39 5.44
CA VAL A 103 -13.96 5.60 5.94
C VAL A 103 -14.06 5.00 7.33
N GLU A 104 -14.42 5.80 8.33
CA GLU A 104 -14.78 5.27 9.65
C GLU A 104 -16.08 4.46 9.53
N ASN A 105 -16.04 3.18 9.85
CA ASN A 105 -17.14 2.24 9.63
C ASN A 105 -17.57 1.49 10.89
N GLY A 106 -17.34 2.09 12.06
CA GLY A 106 -17.83 1.61 13.35
C GLY A 106 -16.74 1.54 14.42
N TYR A 107 -17.00 0.74 15.44
CA TYR A 107 -16.14 0.63 16.62
C TYR A 107 -15.86 -0.83 16.99
N PHE A 108 -14.64 -1.10 17.45
CA PHE A 108 -14.20 -2.36 18.04
C PHE A 108 -13.88 -2.12 19.52
N HIS A 109 -14.72 -2.60 20.44
CA HIS A 109 -14.59 -2.33 21.88
C HIS A 109 -14.40 -0.84 22.23
N GLY A 110 -15.10 0.05 21.51
CA GLY A 110 -15.00 1.49 21.68
C GLY A 110 -13.85 2.16 20.91
N PHE A 111 -13.01 1.40 20.20
CA PHE A 111 -11.94 1.94 19.34
C PHE A 111 -12.41 2.10 17.90
N PRO A 112 -12.07 3.19 17.20
CA PRO A 112 -12.53 3.42 15.84
C PRO A 112 -12.00 2.35 14.87
N LYS A 113 -12.89 1.92 13.97
CA LYS A 113 -12.56 1.06 12.82
C LYS A 113 -12.60 1.89 11.55
N PHE A 114 -11.57 1.73 10.73
CA PHE A 114 -11.47 2.34 9.42
C PHE A 114 -11.49 1.26 8.35
N SER A 115 -12.22 1.51 7.27
CA SER A 115 -12.14 0.75 6.03
C SER A 115 -11.27 1.50 5.02
N ALA A 116 -10.24 0.83 4.51
CA ALA A 116 -9.44 1.33 3.40
C ALA A 116 -9.20 0.20 2.38
N SER A 117 -9.74 0.36 1.17
CA SER A 117 -9.64 -0.60 0.07
C SER A 117 -10.11 -2.02 0.40
N ARG A 118 -9.26 -2.86 1.01
CA ARG A 118 -9.43 -4.32 1.15
C ARG A 118 -9.44 -4.84 2.59
N TYR A 119 -9.14 -4.00 3.58
CA TYR A 119 -9.07 -4.43 4.98
C TYR A 119 -9.70 -3.41 5.91
N GLU A 120 -10.20 -3.92 7.03
CA GLU A 120 -10.60 -3.12 8.18
C GLU A 120 -9.41 -2.98 9.14
N THR A 121 -9.15 -1.76 9.57
CA THR A 121 -8.10 -1.44 10.53
C THR A 121 -8.72 -0.86 11.79
N VAL A 122 -8.41 -1.44 12.94
CA VAL A 122 -8.72 -0.84 14.24
C VAL A 122 -7.56 0.01 14.70
N VAL A 123 -7.85 1.19 15.24
CA VAL A 123 -6.84 2.11 15.75
C VAL A 123 -6.97 2.28 17.25
N LEU A 124 -5.92 1.91 17.98
CA LEU A 124 -5.80 2.13 19.42
C LEU A 124 -4.74 3.21 19.67
N THR A 125 -5.16 4.36 20.21
CA THR A 125 -4.25 5.44 20.61
C THR A 125 -4.84 6.27 21.74
N LYS A 126 -3.96 6.87 22.55
CA LYS A 126 -4.29 7.90 23.55
C LYS A 126 -3.94 9.31 23.07
N LEU A 127 -3.43 9.43 21.84
CA LEU A 127 -3.06 10.70 21.25
C LEU A 127 -4.31 11.42 20.77
N ASP A 128 -4.38 12.73 21.05
CA ASP A 128 -5.46 13.62 20.59
C ASP A 128 -5.15 14.23 19.20
N ALA A 129 -4.12 13.73 18.52
CA ALA A 129 -3.72 14.21 17.21
C ALA A 129 -4.56 13.53 16.11
N PRO A 130 -5.09 14.27 15.12
CA PRO A 130 -5.75 13.68 13.96
C PRO A 130 -4.81 12.72 13.22
N LEU A 131 -5.32 11.56 12.77
CA LEU A 131 -4.53 10.59 12.01
C LEU A 131 -4.17 11.10 10.61
N PHE A 132 -5.10 11.83 9.99
CA PHE A 132 -5.02 12.31 8.62
C PHE A 132 -5.21 13.84 8.58
N VAL A 133 -4.53 14.47 7.62
CA VAL A 133 -4.74 15.87 7.26
C VAL A 133 -5.14 15.96 5.78
N PRO A 134 -6.04 16.89 5.41
CA PRO A 134 -6.38 17.11 4.00
C PRO A 134 -5.13 17.46 3.19
N VAL A 135 -5.10 16.95 1.97
CA VAL A 135 -4.12 17.35 0.96
C VAL A 135 -4.71 18.47 0.14
N THR A 136 -3.91 19.50 -0.15
CA THR A 136 -4.33 20.58 -1.04
C THR A 136 -4.22 20.16 -2.52
N ARG A 137 -4.97 20.83 -3.41
CA ARG A 137 -4.91 20.59 -4.86
C ARG A 137 -3.49 20.76 -5.41
N GLU A 138 -2.78 21.78 -4.93
CA GLU A 138 -1.39 22.02 -5.33
C GLU A 138 -0.43 20.93 -4.84
N GLU A 139 -0.54 20.49 -3.59
CA GLU A 139 0.30 19.40 -3.07
C GLU A 139 0.09 18.11 -3.85
N TYR A 140 -1.16 17.78 -4.17
CA TYR A 140 -1.49 16.59 -4.96
C TYR A 140 -0.88 16.67 -6.37
N LEU A 141 -1.10 17.76 -7.10
CA LEU A 141 -0.56 17.91 -8.45
C LEU A 141 0.97 17.91 -8.46
N LYS A 142 1.61 18.54 -7.48
CA LYS A 142 3.08 18.49 -7.35
C LYS A 142 3.58 17.07 -7.12
N ALA A 143 2.91 16.28 -6.29
CA ALA A 143 3.26 14.87 -6.08
C ALA A 143 3.07 14.04 -7.36
N MET A 144 1.95 14.23 -8.09
CA MET A 144 1.70 13.59 -9.38
C MET A 144 2.76 13.95 -10.42
N ILE A 145 3.12 15.23 -10.53
CA ILE A 145 4.18 15.70 -11.45
C ILE A 145 5.53 15.05 -11.09
N ALA A 146 5.88 15.02 -9.80
CA ALA A 146 7.14 14.42 -9.35
C ALA A 146 7.22 12.92 -9.70
N ARG A 147 6.12 12.18 -9.47
CA ARG A 147 6.02 10.77 -9.87
C ARG A 147 6.10 10.60 -11.37
N ALA A 148 5.34 11.39 -12.13
CA ALA A 148 5.30 11.32 -13.58
C ALA A 148 6.66 11.64 -14.22
N LEU A 149 7.45 12.57 -13.66
CA LEU A 149 8.82 12.86 -14.11
C LEU A 149 9.80 11.72 -13.85
N LYS A 150 9.53 10.86 -12.85
CA LYS A 150 10.32 9.66 -12.58
C LYS A 150 9.96 8.51 -13.52
N GLU A 151 8.67 8.36 -13.83
CA GLU A 151 8.15 7.31 -14.71
C GLU A 151 8.35 7.64 -16.21
N TYR A 152 8.32 8.93 -16.56
CA TYR A 152 8.44 9.43 -17.92
C TYR A 152 9.45 10.59 -17.95
N PRO A 153 10.76 10.33 -17.79
CA PRO A 153 11.75 11.39 -17.75
C PRO A 153 11.84 12.14 -19.08
N GLU A 154 12.14 13.45 -19.04
CA GLU A 154 12.26 14.27 -20.26
C GLU A 154 13.35 13.74 -21.23
N SER A 155 14.34 13.03 -20.70
CA SER A 155 15.36 12.33 -21.49
C SER A 155 14.81 11.19 -22.35
N GLU A 156 13.62 10.67 -22.07
CA GLU A 156 12.95 9.66 -22.89
C GLU A 156 11.94 10.26 -23.87
N LYS A 157 11.63 11.55 -23.73
CA LYS A 157 10.78 12.27 -24.68
C LYS A 157 11.41 12.20 -26.08
N LEU A 158 10.70 11.63 -27.05
CA LEU A 158 11.15 11.62 -28.44
C LEU A 158 10.91 13.03 -29.00
N THR A 159 11.99 13.79 -29.17
CA THR A 159 11.95 15.17 -29.65
C THR A 159 12.45 15.25 -31.08
N ASP A 160 12.05 16.30 -31.81
CA ASP A 160 12.56 16.56 -33.16
C ASP A 160 14.10 16.55 -33.21
N THR A 161 14.76 17.07 -32.17
CA THR A 161 16.22 17.08 -32.08
C THR A 161 16.83 15.68 -31.92
N LYS A 162 16.21 14.79 -31.14
CA LYS A 162 16.70 13.41 -30.99
C LYS A 162 16.48 12.60 -32.26
N VAL A 163 15.28 12.72 -32.85
CA VAL A 163 14.95 12.12 -34.14
C VAL A 163 15.94 12.58 -35.21
N SER A 164 16.25 13.88 -35.26
CA SER A 164 17.23 14.42 -36.21
C SER A 164 18.63 13.83 -36.02
N LYS A 165 19.10 13.66 -34.78
CA LYS A 165 20.42 13.04 -34.51
C LYS A 165 20.48 11.56 -34.91
N GLU A 166 19.43 10.79 -34.63
CA GLU A 166 19.36 9.38 -35.03
C GLU A 166 19.37 9.24 -36.56
N ILE A 167 18.62 10.11 -37.26
CA ILE A 167 18.64 10.20 -38.71
C ILE A 167 20.05 10.54 -39.23
N GLU A 168 20.73 11.52 -38.63
CA GLU A 168 22.10 11.92 -39.04
C GLU A 168 23.10 10.77 -38.86
N GLU A 169 22.97 9.97 -37.80
CA GLU A 169 23.80 8.78 -37.59
C GLU A 169 23.53 7.70 -38.64
N MET A 170 22.27 7.43 -38.97
CA MET A 170 21.90 6.50 -40.05
C MET A 170 22.39 6.98 -41.41
N GLU A 171 22.28 8.29 -41.70
CA GLU A 171 22.82 8.89 -42.93
C GLU A 171 24.34 8.80 -42.99
N ARG A 172 25.04 8.84 -41.84
CA ARG A 172 26.49 8.59 -41.79
C ARG A 172 26.82 7.14 -42.14
N VAL A 173 26.06 6.17 -41.62
CA VAL A 173 26.23 4.73 -41.96
C VAL A 173 25.96 4.50 -43.44
N TYR A 174 24.92 5.11 -43.99
CA TYR A 174 24.63 5.09 -45.43
C TYR A 174 25.81 5.59 -46.27
N ARG A 175 26.40 6.74 -45.92
CA ARG A 175 27.55 7.31 -46.65
C ARG A 175 28.76 6.37 -46.65
N GLN A 176 29.03 5.71 -45.53
CA GLN A 176 30.11 4.71 -45.43
C GLN A 176 29.83 3.46 -46.27
N LEU A 177 28.58 2.99 -46.28
CA LEU A 177 28.19 1.80 -47.06
C LEU A 177 28.22 2.07 -48.58
N LEU A 178 27.90 3.29 -49.00
CA LEU A 178 27.93 3.71 -50.40
C LEU A 178 29.32 3.55 -51.06
N GLU A 179 30.39 3.64 -50.27
CA GLU A 179 31.77 3.47 -50.72
C GLU A 179 32.16 1.99 -50.90
N VAL A 180 31.43 1.07 -50.25
CA VAL A 180 31.75 -0.37 -50.19
C VAL A 180 30.81 -1.20 -51.06
N ASP A 181 29.50 -0.96 -50.96
CA ASP A 181 28.46 -1.68 -51.70
C ASP A 181 27.28 -0.75 -52.04
N LYS A 182 27.21 -0.37 -53.32
CA LYS A 182 26.17 0.53 -53.83
C LYS A 182 24.78 -0.10 -53.86
N ALA A 183 24.67 -1.42 -54.00
CA ALA A 183 23.38 -2.11 -54.04
C ALA A 183 22.79 -2.18 -52.63
N ALA A 184 23.60 -2.54 -51.63
CA ALA A 184 23.19 -2.54 -50.24
C ALA A 184 22.86 -1.12 -49.71
N ALA A 185 23.59 -0.09 -50.18
CA ALA A 185 23.35 1.30 -49.77
C ALA A 185 21.97 1.84 -50.20
N GLU A 186 21.45 1.45 -51.36
CA GLU A 186 20.11 1.89 -51.81
C GLU A 186 18.98 1.27 -50.99
N GLU A 187 19.12 0.02 -50.53
CA GLU A 187 18.15 -0.58 -49.60
C GLU A 187 18.15 0.13 -48.24
N VAL A 188 19.32 0.48 -47.71
CA VAL A 188 19.46 1.25 -46.46
C VAL A 188 18.84 2.64 -46.60
N LYS A 189 19.04 3.32 -47.73
CA LYS A 189 18.44 4.64 -47.99
C LYS A 189 16.92 4.60 -47.96
N LYS A 190 16.32 3.56 -48.55
CA LYS A 190 14.87 3.37 -48.51
C LYS A 190 14.37 3.15 -47.08
N GLY A 191 15.09 2.33 -46.29
CA GLY A 191 14.80 2.13 -44.86
C GLY A 191 14.91 3.40 -44.02
N ILE A 192 15.88 4.29 -44.32
CA ILE A 192 16.01 5.58 -43.65
C ILE A 192 14.82 6.50 -43.93
N GLU A 193 14.35 6.59 -45.18
CA GLU A 193 13.20 7.42 -45.53
C GLU A 193 11.88 6.90 -44.91
N GLU A 194 11.71 5.58 -44.82
CA GLU A 194 10.59 4.96 -44.10
C GLU A 194 10.67 5.27 -42.59
N MET A 195 11.84 5.10 -41.95
CA MET A 195 12.05 5.48 -40.55
C MET A 195 11.85 6.97 -40.29
N LYS A 196 12.30 7.86 -41.18
CA LYS A 196 12.07 9.32 -41.06
C LYS A 196 10.59 9.65 -40.95
N LYS A 197 9.75 8.96 -41.72
CA LYS A 197 8.29 9.15 -41.72
C LYS A 197 7.66 8.61 -40.43
N GLU A 198 8.10 7.45 -39.96
CA GLU A 198 7.60 6.84 -38.74
C GLU A 198 8.01 7.65 -37.50
N LEU A 199 9.29 8.00 -37.36
CA LEU A 199 9.82 8.75 -36.22
C LEU A 199 9.18 10.13 -36.08
N LYS A 200 8.93 10.84 -37.19
CA LYS A 200 8.21 12.14 -37.16
C LYS A 200 6.80 12.04 -36.61
N ASN A 201 6.11 10.92 -36.83
CA ASN A 201 4.77 10.69 -36.28
C ASN A 201 4.81 10.26 -34.81
N MET A 202 5.96 9.78 -34.33
CA MET A 202 6.17 9.36 -32.94
C MET A 202 6.74 10.48 -32.05
N VAL A 203 7.11 11.64 -32.60
CA VAL A 203 7.60 12.79 -31.82
C VAL A 203 6.55 13.14 -30.77
N THR A 204 6.96 13.08 -29.51
CA THR A 204 6.11 13.37 -28.37
C THR A 204 5.86 14.87 -28.31
N LYS A 205 4.63 15.31 -28.57
CA LYS A 205 4.24 16.71 -28.38
C LYS A 205 4.08 17.00 -26.89
N ASP A 206 4.26 18.25 -26.48
CA ASP A 206 4.00 18.66 -25.08
C ASP A 206 2.54 18.40 -24.67
N GLU A 207 1.63 18.43 -25.63
CA GLU A 207 0.20 18.13 -25.44
C GLU A 207 -0.07 16.64 -25.17
N ASP A 208 0.89 15.76 -25.47
CA ASP A 208 0.81 14.32 -25.26
C ASP A 208 1.72 13.85 -24.10
N TYR A 209 2.56 14.75 -23.57
CA TYR A 209 3.51 14.44 -22.51
C TYR A 209 2.87 14.62 -21.13
N TYR A 210 2.61 13.50 -20.44
CA TYR A 210 1.84 13.46 -19.20
C TYR A 210 2.32 14.43 -18.10
N PRO A 211 3.63 14.57 -17.80
CA PRO A 211 4.10 15.58 -16.84
C PRO A 211 3.78 17.02 -17.25
N ALA A 212 3.82 17.36 -18.55
CA ALA A 212 3.46 18.70 -19.03
C ALA A 212 1.96 18.96 -18.91
N LEU A 213 1.12 17.96 -19.15
CA LEU A 213 -0.32 18.05 -18.96
C LEU A 213 -0.70 18.33 -17.50
N LEU A 214 -0.06 17.65 -16.54
CA LEU A 214 -0.27 17.89 -15.12
C LEU A 214 0.20 19.29 -14.69
N LYS A 215 1.35 19.76 -15.20
CA LYS A 215 1.82 21.14 -14.98
C LYS A 215 0.81 22.17 -15.50
N LYS A 216 0.31 21.96 -16.72
CA LYS A 216 -0.72 22.81 -17.35
C LYS A 216 -2.03 22.82 -16.55
N GLU A 217 -2.40 21.70 -15.94
CA GLU A 217 -3.55 21.62 -15.03
C GLU A 217 -3.33 22.49 -13.78
N LEU A 218 -2.16 22.40 -13.14
CA LEU A 218 -1.80 23.21 -11.98
C LEU A 218 -1.75 24.72 -12.32
N ASP A 219 -1.18 25.07 -13.47
CA ASP A 219 -0.99 26.46 -13.90
C ASP A 219 -2.30 27.18 -14.21
N LYS A 220 -3.38 26.44 -14.51
CA LYS A 220 -4.72 27.00 -14.70
C LYS A 220 -5.42 27.39 -13.39
N MET A 221 -4.98 26.84 -12.26
CA MET A 221 -5.58 27.12 -10.96
C MET A 221 -5.04 28.42 -10.38
N ASP A 222 -5.93 29.26 -9.84
CA ASP A 222 -5.54 30.42 -9.05
C ASP A 222 -5.02 30.03 -7.65
N GLU A 223 -4.47 30.99 -6.91
CA GLU A 223 -3.88 30.75 -5.58
C GLU A 223 -4.90 30.26 -4.55
N GLN A 224 -6.17 30.69 -4.66
CA GLN A 224 -7.22 30.27 -3.74
C GLN A 224 -7.61 28.83 -4.01
N GLU A 225 -7.83 28.48 -5.28
CA GLU A 225 -8.12 27.12 -5.71
C GLU A 225 -7.00 26.16 -5.29
N ARG A 226 -5.73 26.51 -5.52
CA ARG A 226 -4.58 25.68 -5.15
C ARG A 226 -4.56 25.25 -3.68
N ARG A 227 -5.08 26.10 -2.78
CA ARG A 227 -5.14 25.87 -1.33
C ARG A 227 -6.36 25.06 -0.89
N LEU A 228 -7.34 24.84 -1.75
CA LEU A 228 -8.52 24.03 -1.41
C LEU A 228 -8.14 22.56 -1.23
N PRO A 229 -8.90 21.79 -0.42
CA PRO A 229 -8.74 20.35 -0.35
C PRO A 229 -8.89 19.67 -1.71
N ALA A 230 -8.09 18.64 -1.94
CA ALA A 230 -8.11 17.82 -3.13
C ALA A 230 -9.16 16.71 -3.00
N TYR A 231 -9.91 16.50 -4.09
CA TYR A 231 -10.91 15.45 -4.22
C TYR A 231 -10.66 14.70 -5.54
N TYR A 232 -10.74 13.38 -5.50
CA TYR A 232 -10.34 12.50 -6.59
C TYR A 232 -11.52 11.66 -7.08
N SER A 233 -11.62 11.47 -8.39
CA SER A 233 -12.51 10.49 -9.01
C SER A 233 -11.91 9.98 -10.31
N LEU A 234 -12.00 8.67 -10.54
CA LEU A 234 -11.69 8.08 -11.86
C LEU A 234 -12.58 8.67 -12.96
N SER A 235 -13.84 8.98 -12.64
CA SER A 235 -14.77 9.59 -13.61
C SER A 235 -14.28 10.95 -14.13
N ALA A 236 -13.50 11.70 -13.34
CA ALA A 236 -12.95 12.98 -13.79
C ALA A 236 -11.94 12.81 -14.93
N ILE A 237 -11.28 11.66 -15.02
CA ILE A 237 -10.39 11.30 -16.13
C ILE A 237 -11.23 10.89 -17.34
N ASP A 238 -12.19 9.99 -17.14
CA ASP A 238 -13.06 9.46 -18.20
C ASP A 238 -13.86 10.58 -18.90
N ASP A 239 -14.39 11.51 -18.10
CA ASP A 239 -15.14 12.68 -18.57
C ASP A 239 -14.25 13.81 -19.10
N LYS A 240 -12.92 13.59 -19.15
CA LYS A 240 -11.90 14.57 -19.60
C LYS A 240 -11.97 15.90 -18.83
N ILE A 241 -12.35 15.85 -17.56
CA ILE A 241 -12.38 17.02 -16.67
C ILE A 241 -10.96 17.40 -16.26
N SER A 242 -10.13 16.42 -15.93
CA SER A 242 -8.73 16.58 -15.53
C SER A 242 -7.90 15.39 -16.00
N VAL A 243 -6.58 15.58 -16.11
CA VAL A 243 -5.65 14.48 -16.42
C VAL A 243 -5.17 13.79 -15.15
N SER A 244 -5.30 14.45 -14.01
CA SER A 244 -4.93 13.93 -12.70
C SER A 244 -6.04 13.11 -12.02
N GLY A 245 -7.30 13.27 -12.44
CA GLY A 245 -8.46 12.75 -11.73
C GLY A 245 -8.95 13.65 -10.59
N LEU A 246 -8.39 14.87 -10.44
CA LEU A 246 -8.97 15.92 -9.61
C LEU A 246 -10.36 16.31 -10.15
N VAL A 247 -11.34 16.35 -9.27
CA VAL A 247 -12.66 16.91 -9.62
C VAL A 247 -12.63 18.44 -9.60
N ARG A 248 -13.62 19.07 -10.21
CA ARG A 248 -13.77 20.54 -10.19
C ARG A 248 -14.07 21.03 -8.77
N VAL A 249 -13.71 22.29 -8.52
CA VAL A 249 -14.11 22.97 -7.29
C VAL A 249 -15.64 22.91 -7.17
N ASN A 250 -16.13 22.57 -5.98
CA ASN A 250 -17.56 22.40 -5.64
C ASN A 250 -18.28 21.21 -6.31
N ASP A 251 -17.58 20.34 -7.04
CA ASP A 251 -18.15 19.13 -7.66
C ASP A 251 -17.65 17.85 -6.98
N ASN A 252 -17.76 17.79 -5.65
CA ASN A 252 -17.16 16.74 -4.82
C ASN A 252 -18.18 15.72 -4.28
N LYS A 253 -19.43 15.75 -4.76
CA LYS A 253 -20.53 14.95 -4.19
C LYS A 253 -20.28 13.44 -4.23
N ASN A 254 -19.59 12.96 -5.27
CA ASN A 254 -19.27 11.54 -5.48
C ASN A 254 -17.75 11.33 -5.56
N ALA A 255 -16.95 12.22 -4.98
CA ALA A 255 -15.51 12.19 -5.08
C ALA A 255 -14.88 11.79 -3.75
N ASP A 256 -13.74 11.11 -3.83
CA ASP A 256 -12.97 10.69 -2.68
C ASP A 256 -12.10 11.83 -2.17
N THR A 257 -12.13 12.08 -0.86
CA THR A 257 -11.25 13.09 -0.25
C THR A 257 -9.82 12.57 -0.21
N LEU A 258 -8.86 13.38 -0.68
CA LEU A 258 -7.44 13.04 -0.57
C LEU A 258 -6.83 13.56 0.74
N VAL A 259 -6.06 12.70 1.39
CA VAL A 259 -5.40 12.97 2.66
C VAL A 259 -3.98 12.45 2.67
N LYS A 260 -3.18 12.96 3.61
CA LYS A 260 -1.87 12.44 3.96
C LYS A 260 -1.82 12.16 5.46
N VAL A 261 -0.83 11.37 5.87
CA VAL A 261 -0.53 11.17 7.28
C VAL A 261 -0.27 12.52 7.93
N ASN A 262 -0.84 12.78 9.11
CA ASN A 262 -0.56 14.00 9.85
C ASN A 262 0.94 14.11 10.19
N PRO A 263 1.68 15.10 9.67
CA PRO A 263 3.12 15.23 9.94
C PRO A 263 3.46 15.42 11.42
N ALA A 264 2.57 16.08 12.18
CA ALA A 264 2.75 16.24 13.62
C ALA A 264 2.67 14.89 14.34
N LEU A 265 1.77 14.00 13.92
CA LEU A 265 1.67 12.65 14.42
C LEU A 265 2.93 11.84 14.09
N VAL A 266 3.42 11.91 12.85
CA VAL A 266 4.66 11.23 12.44
C VAL A 266 5.84 11.65 13.33
N ASN A 267 5.96 12.95 13.60
CA ASN A 267 7.02 13.46 14.47
C ASN A 267 6.90 12.94 15.92
N ILE A 268 5.68 12.94 16.49
CA ILE A 268 5.42 12.40 17.84
C ILE A 268 5.78 10.91 17.92
N LEU A 269 5.42 10.14 16.89
CA LEU A 269 5.62 8.69 16.83
C LEU A 269 7.09 8.31 16.55
N GLY A 270 7.81 9.13 15.79
CA GLY A 270 9.22 8.90 15.46
C GLY A 270 10.19 9.13 16.64
N GLN A 271 9.77 9.89 17.65
CA GLN A 271 10.62 10.26 18.80
C GLN A 271 10.44 9.34 20.02
N THR A 272 9.43 8.46 20.02
CA THR A 272 9.10 7.61 21.17
C THR A 272 9.74 6.23 21.06
N LYS A 273 10.05 5.62 22.21
CA LYS A 273 10.43 4.20 22.35
C LYS A 273 9.32 3.35 22.97
N SER A 274 8.13 3.92 23.13
CA SER A 274 6.94 3.24 23.66
C SER A 274 5.82 3.26 22.65
N THR A 275 4.94 2.26 22.71
CA THR A 275 3.73 2.22 21.89
C THR A 275 2.80 3.37 22.26
N ARG A 276 2.51 4.24 21.29
CA ARG A 276 1.53 5.36 21.42
C ARG A 276 0.39 5.26 20.42
N LEU A 277 0.60 4.50 19.35
CA LEU A 277 -0.37 4.11 18.36
C LEU A 277 -0.19 2.62 18.07
N LEU A 278 -1.29 1.88 18.08
CA LEU A 278 -1.36 0.48 17.67
C LEU A 278 -2.46 0.33 16.61
N THR A 279 -2.10 -0.15 15.44
CA THR A 279 -3.06 -0.55 14.40
C THR A 279 -3.23 -2.06 14.43
N ILE A 280 -4.45 -2.53 14.16
CA ILE A 280 -4.81 -3.94 14.20
C ILE A 280 -5.58 -4.30 12.93
N HIS A 281 -5.15 -5.36 12.25
CA HIS A 281 -5.85 -5.95 11.11
C HIS A 281 -6.23 -7.38 11.44
N PHE A 282 -7.48 -7.74 11.16
CA PHE A 282 -7.96 -9.10 11.32
C PHE A 282 -7.96 -9.80 9.97
N GLN A 283 -7.16 -10.85 9.84
CA GLN A 283 -7.19 -11.71 8.67
C GLN A 283 -8.00 -12.97 9.02
N GLN A 284 -9.23 -13.00 8.54
CA GLN A 284 -10.05 -14.21 8.55
C GLN A 284 -9.94 -14.82 7.16
N GLU A 285 -9.18 -15.92 7.03
CA GLU A 285 -9.33 -16.74 5.83
C GLU A 285 -10.70 -17.43 5.88
N PRO A 286 -11.50 -17.41 4.79
CA PRO A 286 -12.67 -18.25 4.69
C PRO A 286 -12.22 -19.71 4.56
N GLY A 287 -11.92 -20.35 5.68
CA GLY A 287 -11.54 -21.75 5.71
C GLY A 287 -12.75 -22.66 5.51
N GLU A 288 -12.81 -23.36 4.38
CA GLU A 288 -13.71 -24.50 4.21
C GLU A 288 -13.38 -25.58 5.25
N LYS A 289 -14.41 -25.96 6.02
CA LYS A 289 -14.56 -27.22 6.76
C LYS A 289 -13.27 -27.94 7.23
N GLY A 290 -12.53 -27.36 8.18
CA GLY A 290 -11.46 -28.11 8.86
C GLY A 290 -10.88 -27.47 10.12
N PHE A 291 -10.79 -26.13 10.16
CA PHE A 291 -9.99 -25.41 11.17
C PHE A 291 -10.81 -24.63 12.20
N ARG A 292 -12.09 -24.99 12.37
CA ARG A 292 -13.08 -24.31 13.24
C ARG A 292 -12.57 -24.01 14.65
N LEU A 293 -11.63 -24.78 15.19
CA LEU A 293 -11.08 -24.55 16.53
C LEU A 293 -10.21 -23.29 16.58
N ALA A 294 -9.29 -23.10 15.63
CA ALA A 294 -8.46 -21.90 15.53
C ALA A 294 -9.33 -20.67 15.24
N ASP A 295 -10.30 -20.81 14.33
CA ASP A 295 -11.29 -19.75 14.01
C ASP A 295 -12.20 -19.41 15.20
N SER A 296 -12.56 -20.40 16.02
CA SER A 296 -13.31 -20.15 17.26
C SER A 296 -12.45 -19.37 18.24
N LYS A 297 -11.17 -19.72 18.38
CA LYS A 297 -10.28 -19.07 19.34
C LYS A 297 -9.93 -17.64 18.96
N ILE A 298 -9.72 -17.34 17.68
CA ILE A 298 -9.55 -15.94 17.26
C ILE A 298 -10.84 -15.13 17.48
N ARG A 299 -12.02 -15.70 17.23
CA ARG A 299 -13.30 -15.03 17.51
C ARG A 299 -13.54 -14.82 18.99
N GLU A 300 -13.22 -15.80 19.84
CA GLU A 300 -13.26 -15.67 21.29
C GLU A 300 -12.30 -14.56 21.78
N LEU A 301 -11.10 -14.48 21.22
CA LEU A 301 -10.13 -13.42 21.51
C LEU A 301 -10.68 -12.05 21.07
N MET A 302 -11.20 -11.96 19.84
CA MET A 302 -11.82 -10.74 19.31
C MET A 302 -12.97 -10.27 20.18
N ASN A 303 -13.75 -11.16 20.79
CA ASN A 303 -14.86 -10.80 21.67
C ASN A 303 -14.44 -10.55 23.14
N ASN A 304 -13.16 -10.75 23.49
CA ASN A 304 -12.68 -10.60 24.87
C ASN A 304 -12.27 -9.15 25.18
N GLU A 305 -13.26 -8.33 25.54
CA GLU A 305 -13.08 -6.91 25.88
C GLU A 305 -11.98 -6.66 26.92
N LEU A 306 -11.84 -7.55 27.92
CA LEU A 306 -10.83 -7.42 28.98
C LEU A 306 -9.39 -7.45 28.44
N ILE A 307 -9.12 -8.27 27.43
CA ILE A 307 -7.79 -8.35 26.81
C ILE A 307 -7.50 -7.06 26.06
N TRP A 308 -8.44 -6.61 25.23
CA TRP A 308 -8.28 -5.39 24.44
C TRP A 308 -8.14 -4.15 25.31
N ARG A 309 -8.88 -4.08 26.42
CA ARG A 309 -8.72 -3.02 27.41
C ARG A 309 -7.33 -3.02 28.04
N LYS A 310 -6.80 -4.19 28.44
CA LYS A 310 -5.43 -4.29 28.97
C LYS A 310 -4.37 -3.89 27.94
N ILE A 311 -4.56 -4.27 26.67
CA ILE A 311 -3.68 -3.83 25.58
C ILE A 311 -3.72 -2.31 25.46
N TYR A 312 -4.91 -1.70 25.42
CA TYR A 312 -5.06 -0.25 25.38
C TYR A 312 -4.45 0.46 26.60
N GLU A 313 -4.62 -0.08 27.80
CA GLU A 313 -4.01 0.45 29.03
C GLU A 313 -2.48 0.48 28.94
N SER A 314 -1.86 -0.49 28.24
CA SER A 314 -0.42 -0.57 28.04
C SER A 314 0.16 0.48 27.07
N ILE A 315 -0.69 1.14 26.27
CA ILE A 315 -0.31 2.21 25.33
C ILE A 315 -0.07 3.52 26.10
N LYS A 316 0.90 4.34 25.67
CA LYS A 316 1.29 5.61 26.31
C LYS A 316 0.91 6.87 25.52
#